data_AF-A0A9E0DB89-F1
#
_entry.id   AF-A0A9E0DB89-F1
#
_cell.length_a   1.000
_cell.length_b   1.000
_cell.length_c   1.000
_cell.angle_alpha   90.00
_cell.angle_beta   90.00
_cell.angle_gamma   90.00
#
_symmetry.space_group_name_H-M   'P 1'
#
loop_
_entity.id
_entity.type
_entity.pdbx_description
1 polymer ?
#
loop_
_entity_poly.entity_id
_entity_poly.type
_entity_poly.pdbx_seq_one_letter_code
_entity_poly.pdbx_strand_id
1 'polypeptide(L)'
;MEKTAATLTPEEIAVYRAGWAKRAKRDRTLLKDRYERAWKVARLGADLLRKQFGVEKVWVFGSLLHPERFHSRSDIDLAVESIDGTEFYRAVSLLLDVDPEFSFDLVELIHAREYLRRTVEAEGQEL
;
A
#
# COMPACT_ATOMS: atom_id res chain seq x y z
N MET A 1 23.58 -34.21 9.44
CA MET A 1 22.19 -34.64 9.21
C MET A 1 21.31 -33.41 9.37
N GLU A 2 20.53 -33.08 8.35
CA GLU A 2 19.54 -32.00 8.47
C GLU A 2 18.45 -32.41 9.46
N LYS A 3 18.21 -31.57 10.47
CA LYS A 3 17.12 -31.77 11.41
C LYS A 3 15.85 -31.21 10.79
N THR A 4 14.81 -32.04 10.73
CA THR A 4 13.46 -31.61 10.33
C THR A 4 12.62 -31.29 11.56
N ALA A 5 11.49 -30.60 11.37
CA ALA A 5 10.59 -30.23 12.46
C ALA A 5 10.16 -31.43 13.34
N ALA A 6 10.13 -32.64 12.77
CA ALA A 6 9.79 -33.88 13.48
C ALA A 6 10.90 -34.43 14.39
N THR A 7 12.12 -33.92 14.27
CA THR A 7 13.32 -34.41 14.99
C THR A 7 13.86 -33.43 16.04
N LEU A 8 13.19 -32.28 16.22
CA LEU A 8 13.61 -31.26 17.19
C LEU A 8 13.24 -31.67 18.60
N THR A 9 14.16 -31.46 19.55
CA THR A 9 13.86 -31.66 20.98
C THR A 9 12.93 -30.54 21.50
N PRO A 10 12.24 -30.74 22.64
CA PRO A 10 11.45 -29.70 23.27
C PRO A 10 12.22 -28.39 23.50
N GLU A 11 13.50 -28.47 23.88
CA GLU A 11 14.38 -27.31 24.07
C GLU A 11 14.65 -26.58 22.74
N GLU A 12 14.93 -27.33 21.66
CA GLU A 12 15.14 -26.76 20.32
C GLU A 12 13.87 -26.11 19.78
N ILE A 13 12.70 -26.71 20.03
CA ILE A 13 11.39 -26.12 19.73
C ILE A 13 11.19 -24.82 20.51
N ALA A 14 11.57 -24.78 21.80
CA ALA A 14 11.44 -23.58 22.62
C ALA A 14 12.32 -22.43 22.09
N VAL A 15 13.58 -22.72 21.72
CA VAL A 15 14.48 -21.74 21.09
C VAL A 15 13.90 -21.25 19.76
N TYR A 16 13.39 -22.14 18.92
CA TYR A 16 12.73 -21.78 17.66
C TYR A 16 11.53 -20.86 17.89
N ARG A 17 10.64 -21.21 18.83
CA ARG A 17 9.45 -20.41 19.19
C ARG A 17 9.85 -19.02 19.70
N ALA A 18 10.86 -18.92 20.55
CA ALA A 18 11.37 -17.64 21.04
C ALA A 18 11.92 -16.77 19.89
N GLY A 19 12.68 -17.38 18.97
CA GLY A 19 13.18 -16.71 17.77
C GLY A 19 12.05 -16.22 16.85
N TRP A 20 11.03 -17.06 16.63
CA TRP A 20 9.85 -16.70 15.84
C TRP A 20 9.05 -15.57 16.49
N ALA A 21 8.79 -15.62 17.80
CA ALA A 21 8.07 -14.57 18.51
C ALA A 21 8.82 -13.22 18.44
N LYS A 22 10.15 -13.23 18.55
CA LYS A 22 10.99 -12.03 18.39
C LYS A 22 10.88 -11.44 16.97
N ARG A 23 10.94 -12.28 15.93
CA ARG A 23 10.74 -11.85 14.54
C ARG A 23 9.35 -11.28 14.32
N ALA A 24 8.30 -11.99 14.73
CA ALA A 24 6.92 -11.53 14.61
C ALA A 24 6.69 -10.18 15.29
N LYS A 25 7.29 -9.96 16.47
CA LYS A 25 7.22 -8.64 17.14
C LYS A 25 7.90 -7.54 16.32
N ARG A 26 9.11 -7.81 15.79
CA ARG A 26 9.86 -6.86 14.95
C ARG A 26 9.10 -6.55 13.67
N ASP A 27 8.62 -7.57 12.98
CA ASP A 27 7.92 -7.43 11.70
C ASP A 27 6.61 -6.66 11.88
N ARG A 28 5.92 -6.84 13.02
CA ARG A 28 4.75 -6.04 13.39
C ARG A 28 5.08 -4.55 13.60
N THR A 29 6.21 -4.24 14.25
CA THR A 29 6.65 -2.84 14.40
C THR A 29 6.98 -2.23 13.04
N LEU A 30 7.77 -2.93 12.22
CA LEU A 30 8.15 -2.45 10.89
C LEU A 30 6.93 -2.25 9.98
N LEU A 31 5.94 -3.14 10.06
CA LEU A 31 4.71 -3.03 9.30
C LEU A 31 3.89 -1.80 9.72
N LYS A 32 3.80 -1.54 11.03
CA LYS A 32 3.13 -0.34 11.55
C LYS A 32 3.82 0.93 11.04
N ASP A 33 5.14 1.01 11.12
CA ASP A 33 5.90 2.17 10.66
C ASP A 33 5.76 2.36 9.14
N ARG A 34 5.76 1.26 8.37
CA ARG A 34 5.49 1.29 6.93
C ARG A 34 4.08 1.80 6.63
N TYR A 35 3.07 1.33 7.37
CA TYR A 35 1.68 1.77 7.19
C TYR A 35 1.51 3.27 7.43
N GLU A 36 2.09 3.81 8.51
CA GLU A 36 2.05 5.24 8.79
C GLU A 36 2.78 6.08 7.72
N ARG A 37 3.89 5.58 7.18
CA ARG A 37 4.58 6.23 6.05
C ARG A 37 3.78 6.17 4.76
N ALA A 38 3.16 5.04 4.45
CA ALA A 38 2.32 4.87 3.27
C ALA A 38 1.19 5.92 3.23
N TRP A 39 0.55 6.20 4.37
CA TRP A 39 -0.45 7.29 4.45
C TRP A 39 0.12 8.68 4.18
N LYS A 40 1.34 8.98 4.66
CA LYS A 40 2.01 10.26 4.39
C LYS A 40 2.36 10.38 2.91
N VAL A 41 2.89 9.30 2.32
CA VAL A 41 3.26 9.21 0.90
C VAL A 41 2.01 9.32 0.01
N ALA A 42 0.90 8.69 0.38
CA ALA A 42 -0.37 8.80 -0.33
C ALA A 42 -0.89 10.24 -0.37
N ARG A 43 -0.86 10.95 0.75
CA ARG A 43 -1.25 12.38 0.83
C ARG A 43 -0.33 13.27 0.00
N LEU A 44 0.98 13.03 0.04
CA LEU A 44 1.93 13.76 -0.78
C LEU A 44 1.69 13.52 -2.27
N GLY A 45 1.46 12.26 -2.68
CA GLY A 45 1.09 11.92 -4.05
C GLY A 45 -0.19 12.62 -4.50
N ALA A 46 -1.23 12.59 -3.67
CA ALA A 46 -2.48 13.32 -3.92
C ALA A 46 -2.25 14.83 -4.12
N ASP A 47 -1.49 15.48 -3.25
CA ASP A 47 -1.16 16.90 -3.37
C ASP A 47 -0.42 17.23 -4.67
N LEU A 48 0.48 16.35 -5.11
CA LEU A 48 1.20 16.53 -6.36
C LEU A 48 0.28 16.35 -7.58
N LEU A 49 -0.63 15.37 -7.54
CA LEU A 49 -1.66 15.18 -8.57
C LEU A 49 -2.51 16.44 -8.73
N ARG A 50 -2.97 17.03 -7.62
CA ARG A 50 -3.73 18.29 -7.64
C ARG A 50 -2.93 19.44 -8.25
N LYS A 51 -1.70 19.63 -7.78
CA LYS A 51 -0.87 20.79 -8.17
C LYS A 51 -0.36 20.72 -9.62
N GLN A 52 -0.02 19.54 -10.12
CA GLN A 52 0.64 19.38 -11.41
C GLN A 52 -0.25 18.92 -12.55
N PHE A 53 -1.42 18.34 -12.23
CA PHE A 53 -2.33 17.76 -13.22
C PHE A 53 -3.76 18.31 -13.10
N GLY A 54 -4.02 19.21 -12.14
CA GLY A 54 -5.32 19.87 -12.00
C GLY A 54 -6.45 18.94 -11.56
N VAL A 55 -6.12 17.77 -11.03
CA VAL A 55 -7.12 16.84 -10.48
C VAL A 55 -7.74 17.48 -9.24
N GLU A 56 -9.06 17.60 -9.17
CA GLU A 56 -9.72 18.20 -8.00
C GLU A 56 -9.81 17.20 -6.83
N LYS A 57 -10.26 15.98 -7.13
CA LYS A 57 -10.54 14.94 -6.14
C LYS A 57 -9.62 13.74 -6.33
N VAL A 58 -8.96 13.35 -5.24
CA VAL A 58 -8.11 12.17 -5.16
C VAL A 58 -8.60 11.33 -4.00
N TRP A 59 -8.87 10.06 -4.25
CA TRP A 59 -9.28 9.09 -3.24
C TRP A 59 -8.19 8.07 -3.04
N VAL A 60 -7.94 7.70 -1.79
CA VAL A 60 -7.25 6.45 -1.48
C VAL A 60 -8.28 5.33 -1.36
N PHE A 61 -7.93 4.14 -1.83
CA PHE A 61 -8.74 2.95 -1.67
C PHE A 61 -7.85 1.73 -1.36
N GLY A 62 -8.41 0.53 -1.45
CA GLY A 62 -7.63 -0.70 -1.37
C GLY A 62 -7.02 -0.95 0.01
N SER A 63 -5.82 -1.54 0.03
CA SER A 63 -5.25 -2.11 1.26
C SER A 63 -4.92 -1.07 2.34
N LEU A 64 -4.72 0.20 1.95
CA LEU A 64 -4.38 1.26 2.88
C LEU A 64 -5.54 1.65 3.81
N LEU A 65 -6.79 1.47 3.35
CA LEU A 65 -7.99 1.66 4.15
C LEU A 65 -8.28 0.52 5.13
N HIS A 66 -7.69 -0.64 4.88
CA HIS A 66 -7.98 -1.89 5.57
C HIS A 66 -6.69 -2.42 6.23
N PRO A 67 -6.34 -1.96 7.46
CA PRO A 67 -5.06 -2.30 8.11
C PRO A 67 -4.77 -3.80 8.21
N GLU A 68 -5.80 -4.65 8.25
CA GLU A 68 -5.69 -6.10 8.27
C GLU A 68 -5.26 -6.71 6.93
N ARG A 69 -5.42 -5.98 5.82
CA ARG A 69 -5.01 -6.37 4.47
C ARG A 69 -3.66 -5.77 4.08
N PHE A 70 -3.21 -4.71 4.77
CA PHE A 70 -1.93 -4.08 4.50
C PHE A 70 -0.75 -4.98 4.92
N HIS A 71 0.22 -5.16 4.02
CA HIS A 71 1.42 -5.96 4.26
C HIS A 71 2.67 -5.30 3.70
N SER A 72 3.83 -5.92 3.91
CA SER A 72 5.15 -5.36 3.54
C SER A 72 5.36 -5.11 2.05
N ARG A 73 4.44 -5.56 1.19
CA ARG A 73 4.48 -5.43 -0.28
C ARG A 73 3.26 -4.70 -0.83
N SER A 74 2.40 -4.17 0.04
CA SER A 74 1.28 -3.34 -0.39
C SER A 74 1.81 -2.09 -1.09
N ASP A 75 1.15 -1.77 -2.20
CA ASP A 75 1.17 -0.52 -2.94
C ASP A 75 0.24 0.51 -2.28
N ILE A 76 0.23 1.70 -2.88
CA ILE A 76 -0.67 2.79 -2.55
C ILE A 76 -1.65 2.96 -3.72
N ASP A 77 -2.90 2.58 -3.48
CA ASP A 77 -3.98 2.68 -4.44
C ASP A 77 -4.61 4.08 -4.41
N LEU A 78 -4.48 4.85 -5.49
CA LEU A 78 -5.09 6.17 -5.65
C LEU A 78 -6.07 6.17 -6.83
N ALA A 79 -7.20 6.83 -6.67
CA ALA A 79 -8.17 7.05 -7.72
C ALA A 79 -8.41 8.54 -7.94
N VAL A 80 -8.67 8.91 -9.18
CA VAL A 80 -8.98 10.28 -9.63
C VAL A 80 -10.15 10.23 -10.60
N GLU A 81 -10.91 11.32 -10.73
CA GLU A 81 -12.06 11.34 -11.65
C GLU A 81 -11.59 11.19 -13.11
N SER A 82 -10.65 12.04 -13.52
CA SER A 82 -9.96 12.03 -14.81
C SER A 82 -8.64 12.80 -14.73
N ILE A 83 -7.67 12.41 -15.55
CA ILE A 83 -6.48 13.17 -15.90
C ILE A 83 -6.54 13.42 -17.42
N ASP A 84 -5.88 14.46 -17.91
CA ASP A 84 -5.67 14.58 -19.35
C ASP A 84 -4.96 13.31 -19.87
N GLY A 85 -5.54 12.62 -20.84
CA GLY A 85 -4.99 11.34 -21.32
C GLY A 85 -3.55 11.42 -21.83
N THR A 86 -3.07 12.60 -22.25
CA THR A 86 -1.67 12.82 -22.63
C THR A 86 -0.71 12.90 -21.43
N GLU A 87 -1.26 13.17 -20.24
CA GLU A 87 -0.53 13.43 -19.01
C GLU A 87 -0.58 12.25 -18.02
N PHE A 88 -1.46 11.27 -18.23
CA PHE A 88 -1.65 10.15 -17.30
C PHE A 88 -0.34 9.42 -16.96
N TYR A 89 0.47 9.08 -17.96
CA TYR A 89 1.76 8.42 -17.71
C TYR A 89 2.78 9.34 -17.04
N ARG A 90 2.70 10.66 -17.25
CA ARG A 90 3.52 11.64 -16.50
C ARG A 90 3.09 11.67 -15.04
N ALA A 91 1.80 11.58 -14.75
CA ALA A 91 1.27 11.49 -13.39
C ALA A 91 1.75 10.21 -12.69
N VAL A 92 1.67 9.06 -13.36
CA VAL A 92 2.20 7.79 -12.84
C VAL A 92 3.70 7.89 -12.57
N SER A 93 4.50 8.41 -13.51
CA SER A 93 5.95 8.57 -13.33
C SER A 93 6.26 9.47 -12.13
N LEU A 94 5.52 10.56 -11.97
CA LEU A 94 5.71 11.47 -10.84
C LEU A 94 5.37 10.80 -9.50
N LEU A 95 4.32 9.97 -9.45
CA LEU A 95 4.01 9.20 -8.23
C LEU A 95 5.11 8.20 -7.87
N LEU A 96 5.69 7.51 -8.86
CA LEU A 96 6.80 6.57 -8.65
C LEU A 96 8.06 7.25 -8.08
N ASP A 97 8.23 8.55 -8.33
CA ASP A 97 9.37 9.33 -7.82
C ASP A 97 9.14 9.87 -6.39
N VAL A 98 7.93 9.73 -5.81
CA VAL A 98 7.60 10.29 -4.48
C VAL A 98 8.38 9.59 -3.36
N ASP A 99 8.37 8.27 -3.35
CA ASP A 99 9.10 7.46 -2.37
C ASP A 99 9.45 6.10 -2.99
N PRO A 100 10.74 5.76 -3.15
CA PRO A 100 11.16 4.52 -3.82
C PRO A 100 10.79 3.24 -3.05
N GLU A 101 10.35 3.34 -1.79
CA GLU A 101 9.89 2.19 -1.01
C GLU A 101 8.41 1.83 -1.25
N PHE A 102 7.67 2.65 -1.99
CA PHE A 102 6.26 2.45 -2.31
C PHE A 102 6.02 2.49 -3.81
N SER A 103 5.28 1.50 -4.30
CA SER A 103 4.65 1.56 -5.61
C SER A 103 3.27 2.20 -5.48
N PHE A 104 2.79 2.81 -6.56
CA PHE A 104 1.45 3.36 -6.67
C PHE A 104 0.66 2.61 -7.74
N ASP A 105 -0.63 2.38 -7.48
CA ASP A 105 -1.61 2.06 -8.50
C ASP A 105 -2.54 3.26 -8.67
N LEU A 106 -2.53 3.88 -9.85
CA LEU A 106 -3.33 5.08 -10.16
C LEU A 106 -4.46 4.70 -11.11
N VAL A 107 -5.70 4.97 -10.69
CA VAL A 107 -6.91 4.62 -11.44
C VAL A 107 -7.69 5.88 -11.83
N GLU A 108 -7.99 6.02 -13.12
CA GLU A 108 -8.96 7.00 -13.61
C GLU A 108 -10.37 6.42 -13.59
N LEU A 109 -11.25 6.98 -12.75
CA LEU A 109 -12.61 6.47 -12.55
C LEU A 109 -13.46 6.54 -13.82
N ILE A 110 -13.24 7.53 -14.69
CA ILE A 110 -13.96 7.65 -15.96
C ILE A 110 -13.73 6.45 -16.90
N HIS A 111 -12.56 5.83 -16.82
CA HIS A 111 -12.18 4.65 -17.62
C HIS A 111 -12.21 3.34 -16.84
N ALA A 112 -12.38 3.39 -15.52
CA ALA A 112 -12.46 2.23 -14.66
C ALA A 112 -13.69 1.36 -14.96
N ARG A 113 -13.52 0.04 -14.78
CA ARG A 113 -14.64 -0.91 -14.81
C ARG A 113 -15.63 -0.56 -13.70
N GLU A 114 -16.92 -0.79 -13.95
CA GLU A 114 -18.01 -0.40 -13.05
C GLU A 114 -17.81 -0.93 -11.62
N TYR A 115 -17.39 -2.19 -11.46
CA TYR A 115 -17.17 -2.77 -10.13
C TYR A 115 -16.12 -1.99 -9.32
N LEU A 116 -15.04 -1.53 -9.97
CA LEU A 116 -13.95 -0.81 -9.32
C LEU A 116 -14.40 0.61 -8.96
N ARG A 117 -15.15 1.27 -9.86
CA ARG A 117 -15.76 2.57 -9.57
C ARG A 117 -16.67 2.48 -8.34
N ARG A 118 -17.53 1.47 -8.26
CA ARG A 118 -18.40 1.24 -7.10
C ARG A 118 -17.61 0.97 -5.81
N THR A 119 -16.49 0.24 -5.89
CA THR A 119 -15.59 0.05 -4.75
C THR A 119 -15.02 1.37 -4.26
N VAL A 120 -14.50 2.21 -5.15
CA VAL A 120 -13.97 3.53 -4.77
C VAL A 120 -15.07 4.45 -4.23
N GLU A 121 -16.26 4.45 -4.82
CA GLU A 121 -17.39 5.26 -4.33
C GLU A 121 -17.89 4.80 -2.95
N ALA A 122 -17.89 3.50 -2.68
CA ALA A 122 -18.41 2.95 -1.43
C ALA A 122 -17.40 3.02 -0.28
N GLU A 123 -16.11 2.82 -0.58
CA GLU A 123 -15.06 2.64 0.43
C GLU A 123 -14.05 3.79 0.43
N GLY A 124 -13.84 4.45 -0.70
CA GLY A 124 -12.75 5.38 -0.93
C GLY A 124 -12.77 6.57 0.02
N GLN A 125 -11.60 6.92 0.54
CA GLN A 125 -11.42 8.09 1.38
C GLN A 125 -10.76 9.20 0.57
N GLU A 126 -11.43 10.35 0.46
CA GLU A 126 -10.84 11.53 -0.17
C GLU A 126 -9.66 12.05 0.68
N LEU A 127 -8.54 12.38 0.01
CA LEU A 127 -7.26 12.72 0.66
C LEU A 127 -7.00 14.21 0.82
#